data_AF-A0A9E4R2J8-F1
#
_entry.id   AF-A0A9E4R2J8-F1
#
_cell.length_a   1.000
_cell.length_b   1.000
_cell.length_c   1.000
_cell.angle_alpha   90.00
_cell.angle_beta   90.00
_cell.angle_gamma   90.00
#
_symmetry.space_group_name_H-M   'P 1'
#
loop_
_entity.id
_entity.type
_entity.pdbx_description
1 polymer ?
#
loop_
_entity_poly.entity_id
_entity_poly.type
_entity_poly.pdbx_seq_one_letter_code
_entity_poly.pdbx_strand_id
1 'polypeptide(L)'
;MLLFLRVFGITGLAVLAAGLFLFVPWPNGVAADELDFGESAGAMSGRGEFRQYVPQGGRSMIGKIPVGIKDLSIKLTATADLDIELWDGEVFVVGWEANGGQALIYSETETTGEYNGVKITWSGWNGVDGDGSARGNESITLSGTTKNTFFMKVFGYQAGTVEV
;
A
#
# COMPACT_ATOMS: atom_id res chain seq x y z
N MET A 1 -46.35 32.46 -24.06
CA MET A 1 -45.43 32.49 -22.90
C MET A 1 -44.03 32.23 -23.44
N LEU A 2 -43.07 33.07 -23.06
CA LEU A 2 -41.90 33.51 -23.84
C LEU A 2 -41.07 32.46 -24.60
N LEU A 3 -40.78 32.78 -25.87
CA LEU A 3 -39.56 32.44 -26.61
C LEU A 3 -38.38 33.25 -26.04
N PHE A 4 -37.15 32.72 -26.06
CA PHE A 4 -35.97 33.40 -26.67
C PHE A 4 -34.79 32.44 -26.80
N LEU A 5 -34.00 32.72 -27.83
CA LEU A 5 -33.00 31.91 -28.53
C LEU A 5 -31.73 32.78 -28.67
N ARG A 6 -30.57 32.11 -28.85
CA ARG A 6 -29.26 32.60 -29.40
C ARG A 6 -28.28 33.20 -28.38
N VAL A 7 -27.07 32.63 -28.18
CA VAL A 7 -25.85 32.48 -29.02
C VAL A 7 -25.05 33.80 -29.20
N PHE A 8 -23.72 33.69 -29.00
CA PHE A 8 -22.61 34.63 -29.25
C PHE A 8 -22.49 35.77 -28.24
N GLY A 9 -21.33 36.24 -27.79
CA GLY A 9 -19.95 36.10 -28.26
C GLY A 9 -19.25 37.45 -28.00
N ILE A 10 -18.23 37.43 -27.14
CA ILE A 10 -17.05 38.32 -27.03
C ILE A 10 -17.21 39.84 -27.30
N THR A 11 -16.94 40.65 -26.27
CA THR A 11 -16.25 41.95 -26.42
C THR A 11 -15.24 42.09 -25.29
N GLY A 12 -13.94 42.15 -25.63
CA GLY A 12 -12.88 42.47 -24.68
C GLY A 12 -12.71 43.97 -24.52
N LEU A 13 -12.18 44.40 -23.37
CA LEU A 13 -11.13 45.42 -23.31
C LEU A 13 -10.42 45.39 -21.95
N ALA A 14 -9.13 45.66 -22.01
CA ALA A 14 -8.11 45.42 -21.01
C ALA A 14 -8.27 46.21 -19.70
N VAL A 15 -7.90 45.58 -18.59
CA VAL A 15 -7.29 46.27 -17.46
C VAL A 15 -5.89 45.71 -17.29
N LEU A 16 -4.92 46.58 -17.54
CA LEU A 16 -3.53 46.43 -17.13
C LEU A 16 -3.50 46.24 -15.61
N ALA A 17 -3.16 45.03 -15.15
CA ALA A 17 -2.65 44.83 -13.81
C ALA A 17 -1.38 44.01 -13.95
N ALA A 18 -0.25 44.68 -13.77
CA ALA A 18 1.05 44.06 -13.61
C ALA A 18 1.00 43.16 -12.36
N GLY A 19 0.86 41.86 -12.60
CA GLY A 19 1.01 40.82 -11.60
C GLY A 19 1.63 39.64 -12.33
N LEU A 20 2.85 39.29 -11.94
CA LEU A 20 3.58 38.11 -12.39
C LEU A 20 2.77 36.86 -12.04
N PHE A 21 1.84 36.46 -12.91
CA PHE A 21 1.22 35.14 -12.84
C PHE A 21 2.25 34.14 -13.35
N LEU A 22 3.05 33.63 -12.42
CA LEU A 22 3.68 32.34 -12.61
C LEU A 22 2.54 31.34 -12.80
N PHE A 23 2.27 30.95 -14.04
CA PHE A 23 1.65 29.67 -14.33
C PHE A 23 2.61 28.63 -13.74
N VAL A 24 2.38 28.24 -12.50
CA VAL A 24 2.96 27.02 -11.96
C VAL A 24 2.15 25.90 -12.61
N PRO A 25 2.70 25.12 -13.56
CA PRO A 25 2.02 23.92 -14.01
C PRO A 25 1.82 23.05 -12.78
N TRP A 26 0.55 22.78 -12.47
CA TRP A 26 0.19 21.82 -11.44
C TRP A 26 0.81 20.48 -11.85
N PRO A 27 1.67 19.86 -11.04
CA PRO A 27 2.20 18.55 -11.37
C PRO A 27 1.03 17.57 -11.45
N ASN A 28 0.86 16.95 -12.62
CA ASN A 28 0.10 15.72 -12.77
C ASN A 28 0.90 14.62 -12.08
N GLY A 29 0.74 14.51 -10.77
CA GLY A 29 1.27 13.46 -9.92
C GLY A 29 0.35 13.35 -8.73
N VAL A 30 -0.55 12.38 -8.79
CA VAL A 30 -1.44 12.02 -7.68
C VAL A 30 -0.58 11.69 -6.45
N ALA A 31 -1.04 12.12 -5.28
CA ALA A 31 -0.39 12.00 -3.98
C ALA A 31 0.29 10.64 -3.75
N ALA A 32 1.49 10.65 -3.15
CA ALA A 32 2.18 9.45 -2.71
C ALA A 32 1.50 8.86 -1.46
N ASP A 33 0.34 8.22 -1.66
CA ASP A 33 -0.41 7.49 -0.63
C ASP A 33 -0.12 5.96 -0.66
N GLU A 34 0.90 5.51 -1.40
CA GLU A 34 1.23 4.09 -1.59
C GLU A 34 2.73 3.89 -1.82
N LEU A 35 3.29 2.77 -1.33
CA LEU A 35 4.64 2.35 -1.69
C LEU A 35 4.71 2.04 -3.20
N ASP A 36 5.44 2.88 -3.93
CA ASP A 36 5.75 2.70 -5.35
C ASP A 36 7.06 1.92 -5.51
N PHE A 37 6.97 0.75 -6.14
CA PHE A 37 8.11 -0.09 -6.43
C PHE A 37 8.76 0.25 -7.78
N GLY A 38 8.19 1.13 -8.62
CA GLY A 38 8.72 1.49 -9.95
C GLY A 38 8.48 0.43 -11.05
N GLU A 39 8.75 0.78 -12.32
CA GLU A 39 8.45 -0.05 -13.50
C GLU A 39 9.54 -1.07 -13.91
N SER A 40 10.65 -1.21 -13.18
CA SER A 40 11.83 -1.95 -13.68
C SER A 40 12.14 -3.26 -12.96
N ALA A 41 11.95 -4.39 -13.66
CA ALA A 41 12.42 -5.73 -13.28
C ALA A 41 13.91 -5.73 -12.88
N GLY A 42 14.17 -5.85 -11.59
CA GLY A 42 15.50 -5.84 -10.98
C GLY A 42 15.35 -5.84 -9.47
N ALA A 43 16.37 -6.24 -8.71
CA ALA A 43 16.33 -6.17 -7.25
C ALA A 43 16.20 -4.70 -6.83
N MET A 44 14.96 -4.25 -6.62
CA MET A 44 14.66 -2.88 -6.23
C MET A 44 14.74 -2.82 -4.71
N SER A 45 15.90 -2.37 -4.21
CA SER A 45 15.96 -1.79 -2.87
C SER A 45 15.35 -0.39 -2.95
N GLY A 46 14.02 -0.32 -2.91
CA GLY A 46 13.32 0.92 -2.59
C GLY A 46 13.34 1.12 -1.09
N ARG A 47 13.91 2.22 -0.60
CA ARG A 47 13.58 2.75 0.73
C ARG A 47 12.45 3.75 0.52
N GLY A 48 11.22 3.27 0.61
CA GLY A 48 10.09 4.15 0.88
C GLY A 48 9.98 4.27 2.39
N GLU A 49 9.73 5.47 2.92
CA GLU A 49 9.18 5.61 4.26
C GLU A 49 7.69 5.83 4.05
N PHE A 50 6.90 4.78 4.23
CA PHE A 50 5.45 4.90 4.19
C PHE A 50 4.93 5.02 5.62
N ARG A 51 4.04 5.99 5.87
CA ARG A 51 3.42 6.17 7.18
C ARG A 51 1.92 6.38 7.05
N GLN A 52 1.13 5.54 7.69
CA GLN A 52 -0.34 5.67 7.66
C GLN A 52 -0.98 5.31 8.99
N TYR A 53 -2.04 6.02 9.36
CA TYR A 53 -2.93 5.64 10.45
C TYR A 53 -3.95 4.60 9.98
N VAL A 54 -4.10 3.52 10.75
CA VAL A 54 -5.09 2.46 10.53
C VAL A 54 -6.02 2.40 11.74
N PRO A 55 -7.35 2.57 11.54
CA PRO A 55 -8.30 2.45 12.65
C PRO A 55 -8.49 0.99 13.05
N GLN A 56 -8.92 0.77 14.30
CA GLN A 56 -9.26 -0.57 14.78
C GLN A 56 -10.35 -1.21 13.92
N GLY A 57 -10.16 -2.48 13.54
CA GLY A 57 -11.02 -3.21 12.62
C GLY A 57 -10.93 -2.76 11.15
N GLY A 58 -10.14 -1.73 10.86
CA GLY A 58 -9.93 -1.21 9.52
C GLY A 58 -8.85 -1.97 8.77
N ARG A 59 -8.92 -1.90 7.44
CA ARG A 59 -7.85 -2.32 6.53
C ARG A 59 -7.47 -1.17 5.60
N SER A 60 -6.18 -0.94 5.47
CA SER A 60 -5.62 0.07 4.58
C SER A 60 -4.68 -0.57 3.56
N MET A 61 -4.79 -0.16 2.30
CA MET A 61 -3.80 -0.49 1.26
C MET A 61 -2.55 0.35 1.50
N ILE A 62 -1.38 -0.29 1.54
CA ILE A 62 -0.11 0.39 1.83
C ILE A 62 0.93 0.24 0.71
N GLY A 63 0.72 -0.69 -0.23
CA GLY A 63 1.66 -0.93 -1.32
C GLY A 63 1.15 -1.91 -2.37
N LYS A 64 1.69 -1.80 -3.58
CA LYS A 64 1.57 -2.82 -4.64
C LYS A 64 2.94 -3.33 -5.02
N ILE A 65 3.16 -4.63 -4.85
CA ILE A 65 4.40 -5.29 -5.30
C ILE A 65 4.14 -5.80 -6.72
N PRO A 66 4.77 -5.25 -7.76
CA PRO A 66 4.54 -5.69 -9.13
C PRO A 66 5.16 -7.08 -9.38
N VAL A 67 4.82 -7.65 -10.54
CA VAL A 67 5.51 -8.82 -11.08
C VAL A 67 7.00 -8.52 -11.36
N GLY A 68 7.87 -9.51 -11.18
CA GLY A 68 9.29 -9.40 -11.53
C GLY A 68 10.20 -8.86 -10.42
N ILE A 69 9.67 -8.58 -9.22
CA ILE A 69 10.49 -8.23 -8.06
C ILE A 69 11.19 -9.49 -7.55
N LYS A 70 12.51 -9.40 -7.37
CA LYS A 70 13.35 -10.51 -6.93
C LYS A 70 13.76 -10.33 -5.47
N ASP A 71 13.63 -11.40 -4.68
CA ASP A 71 14.13 -11.53 -3.31
C ASP A 71 13.79 -10.32 -2.43
N LEU A 72 12.48 -10.05 -2.27
CA LEU A 72 11.97 -8.90 -1.54
C LEU A 72 11.89 -9.17 -0.04
N SER A 73 12.28 -8.19 0.78
CA SER A 73 12.04 -8.19 2.22
C SER A 73 11.28 -6.92 2.60
N ILE A 74 10.20 -7.08 3.34
CA ILE A 74 9.33 -6.03 3.85
C ILE A 74 9.40 -6.10 5.38
N LYS A 75 9.57 -4.94 6.01
CA LYS A 75 9.56 -4.80 7.46
C LYS A 75 8.54 -3.76 7.82
N LEU A 76 7.65 -4.11 8.73
CA LEU A 76 6.60 -3.26 9.23
C LEU A 76 6.88 -2.97 10.70
N THR A 77 6.78 -1.71 11.09
CA THR A 77 6.82 -1.27 12.49
C THR A 77 5.56 -0.49 12.77
N ALA A 78 4.92 -0.70 13.91
CA ALA A 78 3.70 0.00 14.26
C ALA A 78 3.69 0.46 15.72
N THR A 79 2.86 1.48 15.99
CA THR A 79 2.67 2.00 17.36
C THR A 79 1.75 1.15 18.22
N ALA A 80 1.10 0.13 17.64
CA ALA A 80 0.12 -0.74 18.26
C ALA A 80 0.04 -2.07 17.48
N ASP A 81 -0.85 -2.96 17.89
CA ASP A 81 -1.08 -4.27 17.27
C ASP A 81 -1.74 -4.14 15.88
N LEU A 82 -0.90 -4.08 14.83
CA LEU A 82 -1.29 -3.94 13.43
C LEU A 82 -0.62 -5.06 12.62
N ASP A 83 -1.41 -5.83 11.89
CA ASP A 83 -0.94 -7.02 11.17
C ASP A 83 -0.70 -6.69 9.69
N ILE A 84 0.46 -7.09 9.13
CA ILE A 84 0.70 -6.96 7.68
C ILE A 84 -0.02 -8.09 6.93
N GLU A 85 -0.68 -7.72 5.83
CA GLU A 85 -1.42 -8.64 4.98
C GLU A 85 -0.89 -8.64 3.54
N LEU A 86 -0.85 -9.81 2.92
CA LEU A 86 -0.51 -9.97 1.50
C LEU A 86 -1.67 -10.60 0.73
N TRP A 87 -2.08 -9.93 -0.34
CA TRP A 87 -3.21 -10.33 -1.17
C TRP A 87 -2.80 -10.49 -2.63
N ASP A 88 -3.41 -11.44 -3.35
CA ASP A 88 -3.35 -11.57 -4.81
C ASP A 88 -4.76 -11.47 -5.38
N GLY A 89 -5.17 -10.26 -5.77
CA GLY A 89 -6.57 -9.94 -6.03
C GLY A 89 -7.44 -10.20 -4.80
N GLU A 90 -8.38 -11.14 -4.90
CA GLU A 90 -9.27 -11.56 -3.81
C GLU A 90 -8.69 -12.70 -2.95
N VAL A 91 -7.56 -13.28 -3.35
CA VAL A 91 -6.91 -14.37 -2.59
C VAL A 91 -6.15 -13.78 -1.42
N PHE A 92 -6.52 -14.20 -0.20
CA PHE A 92 -5.81 -13.81 1.02
C PHE A 92 -4.62 -14.75 1.25
N VAL A 93 -3.42 -14.31 0.86
CA VAL A 93 -2.23 -15.16 0.79
C VAL A 93 -1.54 -15.26 2.14
N VAL A 94 -1.29 -14.12 2.81
CA VAL A 94 -0.63 -14.04 4.12
C VAL A 94 -1.42 -13.10 5.02
N GLY A 95 -1.62 -13.51 6.27
CA GLY A 95 -2.17 -12.67 7.33
C GLY A 95 -2.96 -13.49 8.34
N TRP A 96 -3.60 -12.79 9.30
CA TRP A 96 -4.45 -13.40 10.32
C TRP A 96 -5.81 -13.84 9.74
N GLU A 97 -6.87 -13.08 9.94
CA GLU A 97 -8.22 -13.47 9.47
C GLU A 97 -8.90 -12.33 8.71
N ALA A 98 -9.51 -12.68 7.57
CA ALA A 98 -10.30 -11.77 6.77
C ALA A 98 -11.54 -12.47 6.21
N ASN A 99 -12.66 -11.75 6.14
CA ASN A 99 -13.93 -12.26 5.58
C ASN A 99 -14.41 -13.58 6.21
N GLY A 100 -14.09 -13.82 7.49
CA GLY A 100 -14.47 -15.04 8.21
C GLY A 100 -13.62 -16.28 7.89
N GLY A 101 -12.47 -16.10 7.24
CA GLY A 101 -11.51 -17.17 6.94
C GLY A 101 -10.06 -16.77 7.22
N GLN A 102 -9.20 -17.80 7.27
CA GLN A 102 -7.76 -17.67 7.45
C GLN A 102 -7.06 -17.43 6.11
N ALA A 103 -5.90 -16.79 6.14
CA ALA A 103 -5.02 -16.73 4.97
C ALA A 103 -4.47 -18.13 4.60
N LEU A 104 -3.94 -18.27 3.38
CA LEU A 104 -3.27 -19.50 2.96
C LEU A 104 -1.99 -19.78 3.78
N ILE A 105 -1.27 -18.72 4.15
CA ILE A 105 -0.11 -18.75 5.03
C ILE A 105 -0.51 -18.05 6.33
N TYR A 106 -0.87 -18.86 7.31
CA TYR A 106 -1.49 -18.46 8.56
C TYR A 106 -0.74 -19.08 9.75
N SER A 107 -0.20 -18.24 10.64
CA SER A 107 0.49 -18.70 11.85
C SER A 107 0.67 -17.55 12.84
N GLU A 108 0.65 -17.87 14.13
CA GLU A 108 0.97 -16.93 15.19
C GLU A 108 2.45 -16.54 15.20
N THR A 109 3.33 -17.46 14.82
CA THR A 109 4.78 -17.28 14.76
C THR A 109 5.31 -17.50 13.35
N GLU A 110 6.62 -17.33 13.17
CA GLU A 110 7.24 -17.41 11.85
C GLU A 110 6.82 -18.67 11.11
N THR A 111 6.31 -18.49 9.90
CA THR A 111 5.89 -19.58 9.04
C THR A 111 6.33 -19.31 7.61
N THR A 112 6.52 -20.39 6.85
CA THR A 112 6.90 -20.32 5.45
C THR A 112 5.95 -21.15 4.62
N GLY A 113 5.39 -20.54 3.59
CA GLY A 113 4.58 -21.20 2.56
C GLY A 113 5.11 -20.93 1.16
N GLU A 114 4.49 -21.54 0.17
CA GLU A 114 4.77 -21.28 -1.24
C GLU A 114 3.48 -20.87 -1.94
N TYR A 115 3.55 -19.80 -2.74
CA TYR A 115 2.43 -19.32 -3.55
C TYR A 115 2.95 -18.89 -4.91
N ASN A 116 2.34 -19.41 -5.99
CA ASN A 116 2.74 -19.16 -7.38
C ASN A 116 4.26 -19.35 -7.66
N GLY A 117 4.89 -20.34 -7.01
CA GLY A 117 6.32 -20.63 -7.17
C GLY A 117 7.25 -19.63 -6.47
N VAL A 118 6.72 -18.80 -5.58
CA VAL A 118 7.48 -17.90 -4.70
C VAL A 118 7.38 -18.42 -3.28
N LYS A 119 8.53 -18.56 -2.61
CA LYS A 119 8.56 -18.91 -1.19
C LYS A 119 8.34 -17.66 -0.37
N ILE A 120 7.38 -17.71 0.54
CA ILE A 120 6.95 -16.57 1.36
C ILE A 120 7.15 -16.93 2.82
N THR A 121 7.99 -16.16 3.51
CA THR A 121 8.20 -16.27 4.97
C THR A 121 7.56 -15.07 5.63
N TRP A 122 6.69 -15.29 6.62
CA TRP A 122 6.04 -14.25 7.41
C TRP A 122 6.31 -14.51 8.89
N SER A 123 6.55 -13.45 9.66
CA SER A 123 6.81 -13.53 11.11
C SER A 123 5.62 -14.04 11.94
N GLY A 124 4.40 -13.98 11.40
CA GLY A 124 3.18 -14.23 12.15
C GLY A 124 2.69 -13.01 12.94
N TRP A 125 1.45 -13.07 13.40
CA TRP A 125 0.77 -11.96 14.11
C TRP A 125 1.28 -11.73 15.54
N ASN A 126 2.12 -12.61 16.09
CA ASN A 126 2.83 -12.31 17.35
C ASN A 126 4.06 -11.42 17.13
N GLY A 127 4.31 -10.99 15.90
CA GLY A 127 5.45 -10.16 15.52
C GLY A 127 6.76 -10.93 15.37
N VAL A 128 7.82 -10.21 15.04
CA VAL A 128 9.16 -10.74 14.71
C VAL A 128 9.82 -11.57 15.82
N ASP A 129 9.42 -11.39 17.09
CA ASP A 129 9.95 -12.17 18.22
C ASP A 129 9.14 -13.46 18.49
N GLY A 130 7.94 -13.59 17.90
CA GLY A 130 7.09 -14.78 17.98
C GLY A 130 6.39 -15.01 19.34
N ASP A 131 6.81 -14.35 20.41
CA ASP A 131 6.23 -14.49 21.76
C ASP A 131 5.10 -13.49 22.07
N GLY A 132 4.78 -12.60 21.12
CA GLY A 132 3.74 -11.59 21.23
C GLY A 132 4.19 -10.29 21.88
N SER A 133 5.46 -10.16 22.27
CA SER A 133 6.03 -8.90 22.78
C SER A 133 6.29 -7.87 21.68
N ALA A 134 6.42 -8.34 20.43
CA ALA A 134 6.68 -7.54 19.24
C ALA A 134 5.46 -7.39 18.31
N ARG A 135 4.23 -7.57 18.81
CA ARG A 135 3.00 -7.33 18.03
C ARG A 135 3.00 -5.95 17.37
N GLY A 136 2.59 -5.88 16.12
CA GLY A 136 2.73 -4.67 15.29
C GLY A 136 4.11 -4.48 14.66
N ASN A 137 5.10 -5.31 14.98
CA ASN A 137 6.39 -5.35 14.29
C ASN A 137 6.51 -6.67 13.55
N GLU A 138 6.28 -6.63 12.24
CA GLU A 138 6.15 -7.83 11.40
C GLU A 138 7.06 -7.78 10.18
N SER A 139 7.30 -8.92 9.57
CA SER A 139 8.08 -9.00 8.35
C SER A 139 7.54 -10.04 7.38
N ILE A 140 7.64 -9.73 6.08
CA ILE A 140 7.39 -10.65 4.98
C ILE A 140 8.63 -10.70 4.09
N THR A 141 9.10 -11.90 3.78
CA THR A 141 10.17 -12.13 2.80
C THR A 141 9.65 -12.99 1.66
N LEU A 142 9.77 -12.50 0.42
CA LEU A 142 9.46 -13.20 -0.81
C LEU A 142 10.75 -13.68 -1.46
N SER A 143 11.10 -14.95 -1.26
CA SER A 143 12.29 -15.58 -1.87
C SER A 143 11.94 -16.14 -3.25
N GLY A 144 12.64 -15.67 -4.29
CA GLY A 144 12.33 -15.95 -5.69
C GLY A 144 11.96 -14.68 -6.47
N THR A 145 11.13 -14.82 -7.51
CA THR A 145 10.69 -13.69 -8.33
C THR A 145 9.17 -13.67 -8.40
N THR A 146 8.55 -12.55 -8.00
CA THR A 146 7.10 -12.39 -8.03
C THR A 146 6.54 -12.68 -9.42
N LYS A 147 5.48 -13.48 -9.49
CA LYS A 147 4.83 -13.94 -10.74
C LYS A 147 3.47 -13.27 -10.99
N ASN A 148 2.96 -12.58 -9.98
CA ASN A 148 1.73 -11.81 -9.98
C ASN A 148 1.99 -10.48 -9.23
N THR A 149 1.05 -9.56 -9.34
CA THR A 149 1.04 -8.37 -8.50
C THR A 149 0.46 -8.75 -7.14
N PHE A 150 1.17 -8.42 -6.06
CA PHE A 150 0.62 -8.52 -4.71
C PHE A 150 0.16 -7.16 -4.22
N PHE A 151 -0.89 -7.15 -3.42
CA PHE A 151 -1.38 -5.98 -2.71
C PHE A 151 -1.02 -6.14 -1.23
N MET A 152 -0.21 -5.20 -0.73
CA MET A 152 0.11 -5.12 0.69
C MET A 152 -0.95 -4.27 1.39
N LYS A 153 -1.55 -4.85 2.42
CA LYS A 153 -2.49 -4.16 3.29
C LYS A 153 -2.01 -4.26 4.74
N VAL A 154 -2.62 -3.45 5.59
CA VAL A 154 -2.46 -3.54 7.04
C VAL A 154 -3.83 -3.59 7.68
N PHE A 155 -4.02 -4.54 8.58
CA PHE A 155 -5.20 -4.64 9.42
C PHE A 155 -4.91 -4.07 10.81
N GLY A 156 -5.80 -3.22 11.31
CA GLY A 156 -5.70 -2.69 12.67
C GLY A 156 -6.41 -3.59 13.67
N TYR A 157 -5.75 -4.61 14.24
CA TYR A 157 -6.31 -5.29 15.42
C TYR A 157 -6.51 -4.29 16.57
N GLN A 158 -5.55 -3.38 16.73
CA GLN A 158 -5.67 -2.13 17.45
C GLN A 158 -5.49 -0.94 16.49
N ALA A 159 -6.03 0.22 16.86
CA ALA A 159 -5.80 1.43 16.10
C ALA A 159 -4.36 1.94 16.32
N GLY A 160 -3.68 2.32 15.25
CA GLY A 160 -2.30 2.78 15.35
C GLY A 160 -1.74 3.34 14.05
N THR A 161 -0.48 3.76 14.10
CA THR A 161 0.25 4.20 12.92
C THR A 161 1.27 3.16 12.54
N VAL A 162 1.37 2.89 11.24
CA VAL A 162 2.31 1.93 10.66
C VAL A 162 3.40 2.64 9.87
N GLU A 163 4.60 2.07 9.89
CA GLU A 163 5.79 2.47 9.13
C GLU A 163 6.37 1.24 8.40
N VAL A 164 6.73 1.40 7.12
CA VAL A 164 7.28 0.35 6.24
C VAL A 164 8.41 0.89 5.40
#